data_AF-A0A8J6NBF6-F1
#
_entry.id   AF-A0A8J6NBF6-F1
#
_cell.length_a   1.000
_cell.length_b   1.000
_cell.length_c   1.000
_cell.angle_alpha   90.00
_cell.angle_beta   90.00
_cell.angle_gamma   90.00
#
_symmetry.space_group_name_H-M   'P 1'
#
loop_
_entity.id
_entity.type
_entity.pdbx_description
1 polymer ?
#
loop_
_entity_poly.entity_id
_entity_poly.type
_entity_poly.pdbx_seq_one_letter_code
_entity_poly.pdbx_strand_id
1 'polypeptide(L)'
;MTFLIEFAGILLSTCRDVLPILGLIVFFQLVVLRQAIPNLGRLVVGGVYVVVGLALFLAGLEKALFPLGKIMATQLSDPLFLYGPSGAEVETAVWQAYGWVYLFAAMIGFATTIAEPSLIAVAYKANEVSGGSISQWGLRITVAVGVAFGIALGTFRIVTGTPLYFYIMVGYVVVIAQTVFAPKQIIALAYDSGGVTTSTVTVPLVAALGLGLASTVPGRNPALDGFGLIAFASLFPIITVLGYAQYVHWVQERRKTISKENN
;
A
#
# COMPACT_ATOMS: atom_id res chain seq x y z
N MET A 1 28.06 5.61 19.17
CA MET A 1 28.50 6.50 18.06
C MET A 1 27.90 6.10 16.72
N THR A 2 27.82 4.82 16.37
CA THR A 2 27.24 4.29 15.11
C THR A 2 25.80 4.76 14.84
N PHE A 3 24.91 4.72 15.85
CA PHE A 3 23.52 5.16 15.70
C PHE A 3 23.38 6.61 15.23
N LEU A 4 24.16 7.54 15.80
CA LEU A 4 24.09 8.96 15.45
C LEU A 4 24.60 9.23 14.03
N ILE A 5 25.61 8.48 13.59
CA ILE A 5 26.16 8.58 12.23
C ILE A 5 25.18 8.02 11.21
N GLU A 6 24.59 6.85 11.47
CA GLU A 6 23.52 6.27 10.64
C GLU A 6 22.32 7.20 10.53
N PHE A 7 21.84 7.73 11.66
CA PHE A 7 20.71 8.64 11.68
C PHE A 7 21.01 9.94 10.94
N ALA A 8 22.20 10.51 11.12
CA ALA A 8 22.62 11.69 10.34
C ALA A 8 22.66 11.39 8.84
N GLY A 9 23.09 10.19 8.44
CA GLY A 9 23.02 9.72 7.06
C GLY A 9 21.60 9.68 6.51
N ILE A 10 20.67 9.06 7.24
CA ILE A 10 19.24 8.98 6.88
C ILE A 10 18.61 10.38 6.80
N LEU A 11 18.97 11.27 7.73
CA LEU A 11 18.47 12.64 7.73
C LEU A 11 18.96 13.42 6.50
N LEU A 12 20.24 13.26 6.14
CA LEU A 12 20.82 13.89 4.95
C LEU A 12 20.20 13.36 3.65
N SER A 13 19.98 12.04 3.55
CA SER A 13 19.29 11.46 2.39
C SER A 13 17.86 11.96 2.29
N THR A 14 17.13 11.99 3.41
CA THR A 14 15.75 12.52 3.46
C THR A 14 15.70 13.99 3.00
N CYS A 15 16.63 14.83 3.44
CA CYS A 15 16.75 16.22 2.94
C CYS A 15 16.96 16.27 1.42
N ARG A 16 17.84 15.41 0.89
CA ARG A 16 18.13 15.34 -0.55
C ARG A 16 16.91 14.87 -1.35
N ASP A 17 16.16 13.91 -0.83
CA ASP A 17 14.99 13.32 -1.49
C ASP A 17 13.80 14.29 -1.54
N VAL A 18 13.68 15.19 -0.56
CA VAL A 18 12.63 16.22 -0.51
C VAL A 18 12.98 17.45 -1.37
N LEU A 19 14.27 17.68 -1.66
CA LEU A 19 14.74 18.87 -2.40
C LEU A 19 14.04 19.08 -3.77
N PRO A 20 13.80 18.05 -4.62
CA PRO A 20 13.12 18.25 -5.89
C PRO A 20 11.69 18.77 -5.74
N ILE A 21 10.97 18.32 -4.70
CA ILE A 21 9.61 18.78 -4.40
C ILE A 21 9.63 20.26 -4.00
N LEU A 22 10.58 20.65 -3.13
CA LEU A 22 10.77 22.06 -2.75
C LEU A 22 11.14 22.91 -3.96
N GLY A 23 12.04 22.43 -4.82
CA GLY A 23 12.45 23.11 -6.05
C GLY A 23 11.27 23.35 -6.99
N LEU A 24 10.41 22.34 -7.16
CA LEU A 24 9.19 22.45 -7.95
C LEU A 24 8.24 23.53 -7.38
N ILE A 25 7.98 23.49 -6.07
CA ILE A 25 7.10 24.46 -5.40
C ILE A 25 7.64 25.89 -5.58
N VAL A 26 8.93 26.10 -5.31
CA VAL A 26 9.58 27.41 -5.45
C VAL A 26 9.55 27.89 -6.90
N PHE A 27 9.80 27.02 -7.87
CA PHE A 27 9.73 27.34 -9.29
C PHE A 27 8.32 27.81 -9.69
N PHE A 28 7.29 27.04 -9.35
CA PHE A 28 5.91 27.44 -9.68
C PHE A 28 5.50 28.71 -8.95
N GLN A 29 5.91 28.90 -7.69
CA GLN A 29 5.54 30.08 -6.92
C GLN A 29 6.21 31.36 -7.45
N LEU A 30 7.52 31.33 -7.69
CA LEU A 30 8.28 32.52 -8.08
C LEU A 30 8.24 32.80 -9.58
N VAL A 31 8.28 31.77 -10.43
CA VAL A 31 8.40 31.93 -11.89
C VAL A 31 7.05 31.94 -12.57
N VAL A 32 6.17 30.98 -12.25
CA VAL A 32 4.88 30.80 -12.94
C VAL A 32 3.81 31.72 -12.35
N LEU A 33 3.60 31.62 -11.03
CA LEU A 33 2.59 32.41 -10.31
C LEU A 33 3.07 33.84 -10.01
N ARG A 34 4.39 34.07 -10.03
CA ARG A 34 5.03 35.36 -9.74
C ARG A 34 4.58 35.98 -8.42
N GLN A 35 4.38 35.14 -7.41
CA GLN A 35 3.96 35.55 -6.07
C GLN A 35 5.05 35.21 -5.05
N ALA A 36 5.18 36.02 -4.01
CA ALA A 36 6.01 35.64 -2.86
C ALA A 36 5.44 34.38 -2.20
N ILE A 37 6.29 33.56 -1.58
CA ILE A 37 5.87 32.38 -0.85
C ILE A 37 5.07 32.83 0.39
N PRO A 38 3.77 32.52 0.50
CA PRO A 38 2.96 32.91 1.65
C PRO A 38 3.45 32.18 2.90
N ASN A 39 3.55 32.90 4.02
CA ASN A 39 3.90 32.30 5.31
C ASN A 39 5.21 31.49 5.30
N LEU A 40 6.26 31.98 4.62
CA LEU A 40 7.55 31.29 4.46
C LEU A 40 8.10 30.70 5.78
N GLY A 41 8.00 31.43 6.89
CA GLY A 41 8.43 30.93 8.20
C GLY A 41 7.70 29.66 8.66
N ARG A 42 6.37 29.60 8.47
CA ARG A 42 5.59 28.38 8.78
C ARG A 42 5.93 27.24 7.83
N LEU A 43 6.15 27.54 6.55
CA LEU A 43 6.55 26.54 5.56
C LEU A 43 7.89 25.91 5.92
N VAL A 44 8.89 26.73 6.29
CA VAL A 44 10.22 26.25 6.68
C VAL A 44 10.14 25.40 7.94
N VAL A 45 9.46 25.88 8.99
CA VAL A 45 9.29 25.12 10.24
C VAL A 45 8.54 23.80 10.00
N GLY A 46 7.46 23.84 9.22
CA GLY A 46 6.73 22.63 8.83
C GLY A 46 7.59 21.66 8.02
N GLY A 47 8.39 22.17 7.09
CA GLY A 47 9.35 21.38 6.30
C GLY A 47 10.38 20.68 7.18
N VAL A 48 10.92 21.37 8.20
CA VAL A 48 11.84 20.77 9.18
C VAL A 48 11.14 19.63 9.94
N TYR A 49 9.90 19.84 10.40
CA TYR A 49 9.14 18.78 11.08
C TYR A 49 8.89 17.57 10.19
N VAL A 50 8.58 17.79 8.90
CA VAL A 50 8.42 16.70 7.93
C VAL A 50 9.72 15.93 7.77
N VAL A 51 10.85 16.57 7.50
CA VAL A 51 12.14 15.87 7.29
C VAL A 51 12.56 15.10 8.53
N VAL A 52 12.51 15.73 9.71
CA VAL A 52 12.89 15.06 10.97
C VAL A 52 11.96 13.88 11.27
N GLY A 53 10.64 14.06 11.10
CA GLY A 53 9.66 13.01 11.31
C GLY A 53 9.85 11.84 10.36
N LEU A 54 10.09 12.11 9.07
CA LEU A 54 10.28 11.09 8.05
C LEU A 54 11.60 10.32 8.26
N ALA A 55 12.67 11.01 8.66
CA ALA A 55 13.95 10.38 9.00
C ALA A 55 13.84 9.46 10.23
N LEU A 56 13.17 9.90 11.32
CA LEU A 56 12.92 9.07 12.50
C LEU A 56 12.06 7.85 12.16
N PHE A 57 11.03 8.05 11.34
CA PHE A 57 10.14 6.98 10.89
C PHE A 57 10.86 5.92 10.05
N LEU A 58 11.64 6.35 9.04
CA LEU A 58 12.46 5.44 8.23
C LEU A 58 13.49 4.68 9.07
N ALA A 59 14.18 5.37 9.98
CA ALA A 59 15.14 4.72 10.88
C ALA A 59 14.45 3.64 11.77
N GLY A 60 13.23 3.91 12.23
CA GLY A 60 12.43 2.94 12.99
C GLY A 60 12.02 1.72 12.14
N LEU A 61 11.59 1.97 10.89
CA LEU A 61 11.21 0.90 9.95
C LEU A 61 12.39 -0.04 9.66
N GLU A 62 13.55 0.52 9.30
CA GLU A 62 14.74 -0.27 8.94
C GLU A 62 15.27 -1.10 10.12
N LYS A 63 15.20 -0.58 11.34
CA LYS A 63 15.75 -1.25 12.53
C LYS A 63 14.80 -2.27 13.14
N ALA A 64 13.49 -2.08 13.02
CA ALA A 64 12.50 -2.92 13.68
C ALA A 64 11.63 -3.72 12.70
N LEU A 65 10.92 -3.03 11.80
CA LEU A 65 9.84 -3.64 11.03
C LEU A 65 10.33 -4.46 9.84
N PHE A 66 11.35 -4.01 9.11
CA PHE A 66 11.89 -4.80 7.97
C PHE A 66 12.57 -6.10 8.42
N PRO A 67 13.47 -6.09 9.44
CA PRO A 67 14.08 -7.32 9.92
C PRO A 67 13.04 -8.31 10.43
N LEU A 68 12.02 -7.82 11.15
CA LEU A 68 10.93 -8.65 11.65
C LEU A 68 10.14 -9.29 10.49
N GLY A 69 9.77 -8.51 9.48
CA GLY A 69 9.07 -9.02 8.30
C GLY A 69 9.89 -10.10 7.56
N LYS A 70 11.21 -9.88 7.42
CA LYS A 70 12.12 -10.85 6.79
C LYS A 70 12.22 -12.13 7.61
N ILE A 71 12.43 -12.03 8.93
CA ILE A 71 12.52 -13.20 9.82
C ILE A 71 11.23 -14.02 9.77
N MET A 72 10.07 -13.38 9.89
CA MET A 72 8.78 -14.07 9.83
C MET A 72 8.56 -14.73 8.47
N ALA A 73 8.88 -14.05 7.37
CA ALA A 73 8.83 -14.65 6.04
C ALA A 73 9.72 -15.89 5.95
N THR A 74 10.97 -15.80 6.42
CA THR A 74 11.91 -16.94 6.39
C THR A 74 11.43 -18.12 7.21
N GLN A 75 10.95 -17.88 8.44
CA GLN A 75 10.47 -18.93 9.35
C GLN A 75 9.19 -19.60 8.84
N LEU A 76 8.24 -18.84 8.31
CA LEU A 76 7.00 -19.37 7.76
C LEU A 76 7.20 -20.09 6.42
N SER A 77 8.28 -19.79 5.72
CA SER A 77 8.68 -20.45 4.47
C SER A 77 9.69 -21.58 4.67
N ASP A 78 10.09 -21.87 5.91
CA ASP A 78 11.14 -22.84 6.22
C ASP A 78 10.68 -24.27 5.86
N PRO A 79 11.48 -25.06 5.12
CA PRO A 79 11.09 -26.41 4.73
C PRO A 79 10.76 -27.34 5.91
N LEU A 80 11.43 -27.20 7.06
CA LEU A 80 11.13 -27.98 8.26
C LEU A 80 9.78 -27.59 8.85
N PHE A 81 9.43 -26.30 8.80
CA PHE A 81 8.12 -25.81 9.23
C PHE A 81 7.00 -26.28 8.28
N LEU A 82 7.25 -26.23 6.96
CA LEU A 82 6.25 -26.52 5.92
C LEU A 82 6.00 -28.02 5.72
N TYR A 83 7.04 -28.84 5.78
CA TYR A 83 7.01 -30.26 5.39
C TYR A 83 7.44 -31.21 6.51
N GLY A 84 7.80 -30.68 7.69
CA GLY A 84 8.28 -31.47 8.82
C GLY A 84 9.71 -32.03 8.60
N PRO A 85 10.17 -32.95 9.47
CA PRO A 85 11.52 -33.53 9.42
C PRO A 85 11.82 -34.29 8.12
N SER A 86 10.78 -34.68 7.37
CA SER A 86 10.88 -35.43 6.12
C SER A 86 10.95 -34.54 4.87
N GLY A 87 10.99 -33.21 5.04
CA GLY A 87 10.89 -32.22 3.97
C GLY A 87 12.15 -31.94 3.16
N ALA A 88 13.25 -32.64 3.43
CA ALA A 88 14.59 -32.29 2.92
C ALA A 88 14.76 -32.41 1.39
N GLU A 89 13.84 -33.06 0.69
CA GLU A 89 13.95 -33.37 -0.75
C GLU A 89 12.87 -32.70 -1.63
N VAL A 90 12.11 -31.73 -1.09
CA VAL A 90 11.06 -31.06 -1.88
C VAL A 90 11.67 -30.04 -2.84
N GLU A 91 11.96 -30.46 -4.08
CA GLU A 91 12.44 -29.58 -5.17
C GLU A 91 11.39 -28.55 -5.64
N THR A 92 10.09 -28.86 -5.48
CA THR A 92 8.99 -28.04 -5.97
C THR A 92 8.10 -27.54 -4.83
N ALA A 93 7.98 -26.22 -4.69
CA ALA A 93 7.12 -25.61 -3.68
C ALA A 93 5.64 -26.04 -3.85
N VAL A 94 5.13 -26.77 -2.86
CA VAL A 94 3.70 -27.12 -2.78
C VAL A 94 2.94 -25.94 -2.21
N TRP A 95 2.22 -25.21 -3.07
CA TRP A 95 1.54 -23.95 -2.72
C TRP A 95 0.56 -24.06 -1.54
N GLN A 96 0.01 -25.25 -1.27
CA GLN A 96 -0.93 -25.49 -0.16
C GLN A 96 -0.25 -25.39 1.22
N ALA A 97 1.04 -25.74 1.32
CA ALA A 97 1.78 -25.69 2.58
C ALA A 97 2.00 -24.25 3.08
N TYR A 98 2.01 -23.27 2.16
CA TYR A 98 2.28 -21.86 2.44
C TYR A 98 1.06 -21.09 2.97
N GLY A 99 0.00 -21.76 3.41
CA GLY A 99 -1.22 -21.11 3.90
C GLY A 99 -0.97 -20.06 5.00
N TRP A 100 -0.05 -20.34 5.92
CA TRP A 100 0.34 -19.39 6.97
C TRP A 100 1.07 -18.16 6.43
N VAL A 101 1.87 -18.31 5.37
CA VAL A 101 2.52 -17.18 4.69
C VAL A 101 1.47 -16.28 4.06
N TYR A 102 0.46 -16.84 3.39
CA TYR A 102 -0.61 -16.05 2.77
C TYR A 102 -1.43 -15.28 3.81
N LEU A 103 -1.75 -15.95 4.93
CA LEU A 103 -2.47 -15.31 6.03
C LEU A 103 -1.64 -14.19 6.68
N PHE A 104 -0.35 -14.44 6.96
CA PHE A 104 0.55 -13.44 7.49
C PHE A 104 0.68 -12.23 6.56
N ALA A 105 0.84 -12.49 5.26
CA ALA A 105 0.91 -11.48 4.21
C ALA A 105 -0.38 -10.62 4.18
N ALA A 106 -1.55 -11.28 4.25
CA ALA A 106 -2.83 -10.58 4.33
C ALA A 106 -2.94 -9.69 5.57
N MET A 107 -2.59 -10.21 6.74
CA MET A 107 -2.66 -9.46 8.01
C MET A 107 -1.72 -8.27 8.04
N ILE A 108 -0.47 -8.43 7.59
CA ILE A 108 0.48 -7.32 7.48
C ILE A 108 -0.01 -6.28 6.47
N GLY A 109 -0.50 -6.72 5.31
CA GLY A 109 -1.10 -5.84 4.31
C GLY A 109 -2.25 -5.02 4.88
N PHE A 110 -3.17 -5.68 5.57
CA PHE A 110 -4.30 -5.03 6.23
C PHE A 110 -3.83 -4.02 7.30
N ALA A 111 -2.96 -4.45 8.22
CA ALA A 111 -2.53 -3.67 9.37
C ALA A 111 -1.75 -2.41 8.95
N THR A 112 -0.80 -2.57 8.01
CA THR A 112 -0.01 -1.44 7.48
C THR A 112 -0.87 -0.43 6.75
N THR A 113 -1.83 -0.92 5.95
CA THR A 113 -2.75 -0.04 5.22
C THR A 113 -3.71 0.72 6.15
N ILE A 114 -4.21 0.09 7.21
CA ILE A 114 -5.04 0.80 8.20
C ILE A 114 -4.24 1.87 8.96
N ALA A 115 -2.98 1.57 9.26
CA ALA A 115 -2.07 2.46 9.97
C ALA A 115 -1.54 3.61 9.09
N GLU A 116 -1.74 3.53 7.77
CA GLU A 116 -1.19 4.46 6.80
C GLU A 116 -1.77 5.89 6.98
N PRO A 117 -0.93 6.89 7.32
CA PRO A 117 -1.38 8.26 7.53
C PRO A 117 -1.99 8.90 6.27
N SER A 118 -1.43 8.58 5.09
CA SER A 118 -1.94 9.11 3.83
C SER A 118 -3.37 8.63 3.53
N LEU A 119 -3.70 7.38 3.87
CA LEU A 119 -5.06 6.85 3.74
C LEU A 119 -6.05 7.54 4.68
N ILE A 120 -5.62 7.86 5.90
CA ILE A 120 -6.45 8.59 6.87
C ILE A 120 -6.81 9.98 6.31
N ALA A 121 -5.82 10.69 5.74
CA ALA A 121 -6.03 12.00 5.16
C ALA A 121 -6.98 11.96 3.94
N VAL A 122 -6.77 11.01 3.02
CA VAL A 122 -7.64 10.82 1.85
C VAL A 122 -9.06 10.45 2.27
N ALA A 123 -9.22 9.56 3.26
CA ALA A 123 -10.54 9.18 3.77
C ALA A 123 -11.27 10.35 4.44
N TYR A 124 -10.56 11.18 5.19
CA TYR A 124 -11.10 12.40 5.78
C TYR A 124 -11.59 13.36 4.69
N LYS A 125 -10.76 13.62 3.68
CA LYS A 125 -11.12 14.51 2.56
C LYS A 125 -12.25 13.96 1.72
N ALA A 126 -12.27 12.66 1.44
CA ALA A 126 -13.36 11.99 0.74
C ALA A 126 -14.69 12.15 1.50
N ASN A 127 -14.69 12.03 2.83
CA ASN A 127 -15.89 12.21 3.63
C ASN A 127 -16.39 13.68 3.62
N GLU A 128 -15.47 14.64 3.73
CA GLU A 128 -15.77 16.08 3.70
C GLU A 128 -16.36 16.51 2.35
N VAL A 129 -15.71 16.16 1.23
CA VAL A 129 -16.16 16.56 -0.11
C VAL A 129 -17.41 15.81 -0.59
N SER A 130 -17.67 14.63 -0.04
CA SER A 130 -18.84 13.81 -0.41
C SER A 130 -20.08 14.09 0.45
N GLY A 131 -20.02 15.08 1.35
CA GLY A 131 -21.12 15.42 2.25
C GLY A 131 -21.48 14.28 3.22
N GLY A 132 -20.50 13.46 3.61
CA GLY A 132 -20.69 12.32 4.51
C GLY A 132 -21.17 11.04 3.83
N SER A 133 -21.40 11.02 2.52
CA SER A 133 -21.85 9.83 1.80
C SER A 133 -20.80 8.70 1.76
N ILE A 134 -19.51 9.06 1.78
CA ILE A 134 -18.39 8.13 1.91
C ILE A 134 -17.92 8.14 3.36
N SER A 135 -18.11 7.06 4.11
CA SER A 135 -17.60 6.97 5.48
C SER A 135 -16.07 6.85 5.52
N GLN A 136 -15.43 7.59 6.44
CA GLN A 136 -13.97 7.56 6.61
C GLN A 136 -13.48 6.14 6.96
N TRP A 137 -14.12 5.50 7.92
CA TRP A 137 -13.79 4.12 8.32
C TRP A 137 -14.11 3.09 7.25
N GLY A 138 -15.24 3.23 6.55
CA GLY A 138 -15.62 2.30 5.48
C GLY A 138 -14.63 2.33 4.32
N LEU A 139 -14.15 3.52 3.93
CA LEU A 139 -13.11 3.62 2.91
C LEU A 139 -11.80 2.99 3.38
N ARG A 140 -11.36 3.28 4.61
CA ARG A 140 -10.13 2.72 5.17
C ARG A 140 -10.14 1.20 5.23
N ILE A 141 -11.23 0.61 5.72
CA ILE A 141 -11.39 -0.84 5.79
C ILE A 141 -11.43 -1.45 4.38
N THR A 142 -12.15 -0.83 3.45
CA THR A 142 -12.25 -1.30 2.06
C THR A 142 -10.89 -1.37 1.38
N VAL A 143 -10.09 -0.30 1.54
CA VAL A 143 -8.74 -0.24 0.98
C VAL A 143 -7.85 -1.28 1.65
N ALA A 144 -7.86 -1.38 2.97
CA ALA A 144 -7.07 -2.36 3.71
C ALA A 144 -7.40 -3.82 3.36
N VAL A 145 -8.68 -4.15 3.16
CA VAL A 145 -9.11 -5.47 2.69
C VAL A 145 -8.60 -5.75 1.28
N GLY A 146 -8.65 -4.75 0.39
CA GLY A 146 -8.08 -4.84 -0.96
C GLY A 146 -6.59 -5.15 -0.91
N VAL A 147 -5.81 -4.38 -0.14
CA VAL A 147 -4.38 -4.61 0.03
C VAL A 147 -4.09 -5.99 0.62
N ALA A 148 -4.84 -6.41 1.65
CA ALA A 148 -4.68 -7.72 2.27
C ALA A 148 -4.86 -8.85 1.26
N PHE A 149 -5.92 -8.79 0.46
CA PHE A 149 -6.17 -9.78 -0.59
C PHE A 149 -5.09 -9.72 -1.68
N GLY A 150 -4.71 -8.52 -2.13
CA GLY A 150 -3.68 -8.33 -3.15
C GLY A 150 -2.34 -8.92 -2.73
N ILE A 151 -1.89 -8.65 -1.51
CA ILE A 151 -0.61 -9.18 -0.99
C ILE A 151 -0.69 -10.69 -0.74
N ALA A 152 -1.82 -11.23 -0.28
CA ALA A 152 -2.02 -12.68 -0.20
C ALA A 152 -1.94 -13.35 -1.58
N LEU A 153 -2.59 -12.77 -2.59
CA LEU A 153 -2.53 -13.26 -3.96
C LEU A 153 -1.11 -13.14 -4.56
N GLY A 154 -0.43 -12.04 -4.28
CA GLY A 154 0.93 -11.82 -4.76
C GLY A 154 1.94 -12.75 -4.09
N THR A 155 1.76 -13.09 -2.82
CA THR A 155 2.58 -14.12 -2.14
C THR A 155 2.29 -15.51 -2.69
N PHE A 156 1.02 -15.85 -2.97
CA PHE A 156 0.68 -17.06 -3.73
C PHE A 156 1.37 -17.10 -5.10
N ARG A 157 1.42 -15.96 -5.80
CA ARG A 157 2.12 -15.83 -7.08
C ARG A 157 3.63 -16.05 -6.94
N ILE A 158 4.26 -15.56 -5.88
CA ILE A 158 5.69 -15.83 -5.58
C ILE A 158 5.90 -17.32 -5.37
N VAL A 159 5.04 -17.99 -4.60
CA VAL A 159 5.18 -19.43 -4.30
C VAL A 159 4.96 -20.29 -5.56
N THR A 160 3.93 -20.00 -6.34
CA THR A 160 3.61 -20.76 -7.56
C THR A 160 4.52 -20.43 -8.74
N GLY A 161 5.22 -19.30 -8.70
CA GLY A 161 6.09 -18.88 -9.78
C GLY A 161 5.38 -18.44 -11.06
N THR A 162 4.07 -18.19 -10.97
CA THR A 162 3.25 -17.81 -12.13
C THR A 162 3.62 -16.41 -12.63
N PRO A 163 3.54 -16.13 -13.95
CA PRO A 163 3.96 -14.83 -14.48
C PRO A 163 3.10 -13.67 -13.98
N LEU A 164 3.73 -12.60 -13.50
CA LEU A 164 3.06 -11.42 -12.92
C LEU A 164 2.05 -10.78 -13.88
N TYR A 165 2.39 -10.71 -15.17
CA TYR A 165 1.59 -9.99 -16.16
C TYR A 165 0.16 -10.54 -16.31
N PHE A 166 -0.06 -11.84 -16.08
CA PHE A 166 -1.42 -12.41 -16.12
C PHE A 166 -2.32 -11.80 -15.06
N TYR A 167 -1.84 -11.70 -13.83
CA TYR A 167 -2.60 -11.13 -12.72
C TYR A 167 -2.89 -9.65 -12.93
N ILE A 168 -1.88 -8.91 -13.37
CA ILE A 168 -2.02 -7.47 -13.62
C ILE A 168 -2.98 -7.21 -14.78
N MET A 169 -2.88 -7.98 -15.86
CA MET A 169 -3.79 -7.87 -17.00
C MET A 169 -5.24 -8.17 -16.59
N VAL A 170 -5.48 -9.27 -15.89
CA VAL A 170 -6.83 -9.62 -15.39
C VAL A 170 -7.36 -8.54 -14.44
N GLY A 171 -6.54 -8.09 -13.49
CA GLY A 171 -6.96 -7.05 -12.55
C GLY A 171 -7.26 -5.72 -13.23
N TYR A 172 -6.49 -5.31 -14.25
CA TYR A 172 -6.82 -4.12 -15.04
C TYR A 172 -8.09 -4.27 -15.88
N VAL A 173 -8.34 -5.45 -16.45
CA VAL A 173 -9.63 -5.72 -17.12
C VAL A 173 -10.80 -5.54 -16.13
N VAL A 174 -10.66 -6.03 -14.90
CA VAL A 174 -11.65 -5.82 -13.83
C VAL A 174 -11.79 -4.34 -13.49
N VAL A 175 -10.69 -3.61 -13.31
CA VAL A 175 -10.72 -2.17 -13.01
C VAL A 175 -11.41 -1.38 -14.13
N ILE A 176 -11.08 -1.66 -15.39
CA ILE A 176 -11.68 -1.00 -16.56
C ILE A 176 -13.19 -1.28 -16.59
N ALA A 177 -13.58 -2.55 -16.44
CA ALA A 177 -14.99 -2.93 -16.40
C ALA A 177 -15.74 -2.22 -15.26
N GLN A 178 -15.21 -2.25 -14.04
CA GLN A 178 -15.81 -1.57 -12.89
C GLN A 178 -15.88 -0.04 -13.06
N THR A 179 -14.88 0.55 -13.71
CA THR A 179 -14.82 2.01 -13.95
C THR A 179 -15.96 2.48 -14.84
N VAL A 180 -16.36 1.68 -15.84
CA VAL A 180 -17.51 1.98 -16.72
C VAL A 180 -18.82 2.08 -15.94
N PHE A 181 -18.98 1.29 -14.87
CA PHE A 181 -20.19 1.25 -14.05
C PHE A 181 -20.12 2.11 -12.79
N ALA A 182 -18.95 2.68 -12.46
CA ALA A 182 -18.74 3.42 -11.22
C ALA A 182 -19.24 4.88 -11.31
N PRO A 183 -19.76 5.45 -10.22
CA PRO A 183 -20.09 6.88 -10.16
C PRO A 183 -18.85 7.76 -10.36
N LYS A 184 -18.95 8.77 -11.23
CA LYS A 184 -17.83 9.66 -11.62
C LYS A 184 -17.07 10.27 -10.44
N GLN A 185 -17.79 10.56 -9.36
CA GLN A 185 -17.24 11.19 -8.14
C GLN A 185 -16.26 10.28 -7.39
N ILE A 186 -16.36 8.96 -7.53
CA ILE A 186 -15.57 8.00 -6.77
C ILE A 186 -14.44 7.39 -7.60
N ILE A 187 -14.49 7.49 -8.94
CA ILE A 187 -13.43 6.99 -9.82
C ILE A 187 -12.08 7.62 -9.44
N ALA A 188 -12.02 8.95 -9.32
CA ALA A 188 -10.78 9.63 -8.92
C ALA A 188 -10.27 9.14 -7.56
N LEU A 189 -11.16 8.97 -6.59
CA LEU A 189 -10.82 8.46 -5.26
C LEU A 189 -10.30 7.02 -5.30
N ALA A 190 -10.88 6.16 -6.13
CA ALA A 190 -10.44 4.77 -6.26
C ALA A 190 -9.02 4.66 -6.83
N TYR A 191 -8.72 5.44 -7.87
CA TYR A 191 -7.39 5.48 -8.46
C TYR A 191 -6.35 6.12 -7.53
N ASP A 192 -6.74 7.15 -6.77
CA ASP A 192 -5.87 7.77 -5.76
C ASP A 192 -5.61 6.80 -4.58
N SER A 193 -6.59 5.96 -4.23
CA SER A 193 -6.44 4.93 -3.20
C SER A 193 -5.37 3.89 -3.55
N GLY A 194 -5.15 3.60 -4.84
CA GLY A 194 -4.01 2.79 -5.27
C GLY A 194 -2.68 3.48 -4.98
N GLY A 195 -2.58 4.78 -5.29
CA GLY A 195 -1.40 5.60 -5.00
C GLY A 195 -1.11 5.73 -3.50
N VAL A 196 -2.14 5.80 -2.67
CA VAL A 196 -2.01 5.82 -1.20
C VAL A 196 -1.29 4.58 -0.65
N THR A 197 -1.36 3.44 -1.32
CA THR A 197 -0.63 2.23 -0.87
C THR A 197 0.84 2.21 -1.25
N THR A 198 1.26 3.14 -2.11
CA THR A 198 2.68 3.36 -2.46
C THR A 198 3.43 4.23 -1.43
N SER A 199 2.79 4.47 -0.30
CA SER A 199 3.19 5.36 0.77
C SER A 199 4.35 4.83 1.64
N THR A 200 4.73 5.67 2.60
CA THR A 200 5.89 5.50 3.48
C THR A 200 5.82 4.27 4.38
N VAL A 201 4.64 3.81 4.82
CA VAL A 201 4.52 2.63 5.69
C VAL A 201 4.43 1.34 4.87
N THR A 202 3.52 1.30 3.90
CA THR A 202 3.09 0.03 3.29
C THR A 202 4.15 -0.53 2.34
N VAL A 203 4.68 0.26 1.41
CA VAL A 203 5.64 -0.24 0.39
C VAL A 203 6.87 -0.88 0.99
N PRO A 204 7.57 -0.24 1.95
CA PRO A 204 8.82 -0.82 2.41
C PRO A 204 8.63 -2.14 3.16
N LEU A 205 7.53 -2.30 3.90
CA LEU A 205 7.17 -3.58 4.53
C LEU A 205 6.79 -4.65 3.50
N VAL A 206 5.97 -4.30 2.50
CA VAL A 206 5.55 -5.22 1.44
C VAL A 206 6.76 -5.66 0.62
N ALA A 207 7.66 -4.74 0.28
CA ALA A 207 8.91 -5.05 -0.41
C ALA A 207 9.80 -5.98 0.44
N ALA A 208 9.98 -5.69 1.73
CA ALA A 208 10.77 -6.55 2.63
C ALA A 208 10.18 -7.96 2.74
N LEU A 209 8.85 -8.09 2.85
CA LEU A 209 8.14 -9.37 2.83
C LEU A 209 8.34 -10.11 1.50
N GLY A 210 8.12 -9.42 0.37
CA GLY A 210 8.24 -9.99 -0.96
C GLY A 210 9.65 -10.47 -1.28
N LEU A 211 10.66 -9.64 -1.01
CA LEU A 211 12.07 -10.01 -1.18
C LEU A 211 12.47 -11.14 -0.22
N GLY A 212 12.02 -11.09 1.04
CA GLY A 212 12.26 -12.12 2.04
C GLY A 212 11.72 -13.48 1.59
N LEU A 213 10.45 -13.54 1.19
CA LEU A 213 9.81 -14.76 0.71
C LEU A 213 10.44 -15.27 -0.60
N ALA A 214 10.68 -14.40 -1.57
CA ALA A 214 11.30 -14.80 -2.84
C ALA A 214 12.77 -15.25 -2.67
N SER A 215 13.43 -14.90 -1.55
CA SER A 215 14.78 -15.39 -1.25
C SER A 215 14.80 -16.80 -0.63
N THR A 216 13.68 -17.28 -0.12
CA THR A 216 13.58 -18.59 0.54
C THR A 216 12.81 -19.62 -0.29
N VAL A 217 11.91 -19.18 -1.17
CA VAL A 217 11.21 -20.09 -2.09
C VAL A 217 12.15 -20.55 -3.21
N PRO A 218 12.32 -21.87 -3.43
CA PRO A 218 13.19 -22.39 -4.48
C PRO A 218 12.83 -21.89 -5.90
N GLY A 219 13.88 -21.58 -6.67
CA GLY A 219 13.74 -21.17 -8.07
C GLY A 219 13.14 -19.77 -8.28
N ARG A 220 13.07 -18.93 -7.24
CA ARG A 220 12.58 -17.55 -7.33
C ARG A 220 13.71 -16.54 -7.39
N ASN A 221 13.44 -15.42 -8.06
CA ASN A 221 14.34 -14.28 -8.14
C ASN A 221 13.79 -13.14 -7.27
N PRO A 222 14.46 -12.73 -6.18
CA PRO A 222 13.97 -11.68 -5.30
C PRO A 222 13.62 -10.36 -5.99
N ALA A 223 14.38 -9.96 -7.01
CA ALA A 223 14.15 -8.71 -7.74
C ALA A 223 12.93 -8.81 -8.67
N LEU A 224 12.80 -9.89 -9.43
CA LEU A 224 11.68 -10.08 -10.35
C LEU A 224 10.39 -10.49 -9.62
N ASP A 225 10.51 -11.39 -8.65
CA ASP A 225 9.37 -12.01 -7.99
C ASP A 225 8.91 -11.26 -6.75
N GLY A 226 9.85 -10.80 -5.92
CA GLY A 226 9.56 -10.13 -4.65
C GLY A 226 9.04 -8.71 -4.85
N PHE A 227 9.65 -7.93 -5.75
CA PHE A 227 9.24 -6.54 -6.00
C PHE A 227 7.84 -6.43 -6.62
N GLY A 228 7.43 -7.44 -7.40
CA GLY A 228 6.10 -7.51 -8.02
C GLY A 228 4.93 -7.46 -7.03
N LEU A 229 5.18 -7.72 -5.73
CA LEU A 229 4.16 -7.64 -4.68
C LEU A 229 3.56 -6.23 -4.54
N ILE A 230 4.34 -5.19 -4.84
CA ILE A 230 3.89 -3.78 -4.80
C ILE A 230 2.77 -3.54 -5.83
N ALA A 231 2.84 -4.16 -7.01
CA ALA A 231 1.82 -4.00 -8.03
C ALA A 231 0.45 -4.52 -7.57
N PHE A 232 0.43 -5.62 -6.80
CA PHE A 232 -0.79 -6.13 -6.18
C PHE A 232 -1.32 -5.20 -5.10
N ALA A 233 -0.42 -4.67 -4.25
CA ALA A 233 -0.77 -3.74 -3.20
C ALA A 233 -1.43 -2.47 -3.74
N SER A 234 -1.07 -2.01 -4.94
CA SER A 234 -1.68 -0.84 -5.59
C SER A 234 -2.92 -1.14 -6.42
N LEU A 235 -3.01 -2.32 -7.06
CA LEU A 235 -4.11 -2.66 -7.95
C LEU A 235 -5.41 -3.00 -7.21
N PHE A 236 -5.31 -3.82 -6.16
CA PHE A 236 -6.49 -4.31 -5.44
C PHE A 236 -7.28 -3.25 -4.66
N PRO A 237 -6.67 -2.22 -4.05
CA PRO A 237 -7.40 -1.06 -3.52
C PRO A 237 -8.33 -0.41 -4.53
N ILE A 238 -7.88 -0.28 -5.78
CA ILE A 238 -8.69 0.32 -6.84
C ILE A 238 -9.94 -0.54 -7.06
N ILE A 239 -9.75 -1.86 -7.19
CA ILE A 239 -10.84 -2.83 -7.37
C ILE A 239 -11.83 -2.79 -6.20
N THR A 240 -11.34 -2.81 -4.96
CA THR A 240 -12.22 -2.82 -3.78
C THR A 240 -12.91 -1.49 -3.57
N VAL A 241 -12.26 -0.35 -3.81
CA VAL A 241 -12.90 0.97 -3.69
C VAL A 241 -13.94 1.18 -4.79
N LEU A 242 -13.69 0.76 -6.03
CA LEU A 242 -14.72 0.80 -7.08
C LEU A 242 -15.91 -0.10 -6.72
N GLY A 243 -15.67 -1.29 -6.16
CA GLY A 243 -16.74 -2.18 -5.68
C GLY A 243 -17.55 -1.56 -4.53
N TYR A 244 -16.87 -0.99 -3.54
CA TYR A 244 -17.52 -0.27 -2.44
C TYR A 244 -18.33 0.93 -2.92
N ALA A 245 -17.81 1.67 -3.90
CA ALA A 245 -18.48 2.80 -4.52
C ALA A 245 -19.83 2.40 -5.14
N GLN A 246 -19.81 1.34 -5.94
CA GLN A 246 -21.01 0.80 -6.58
C GLN A 246 -22.02 0.31 -5.53
N TYR A 247 -21.54 -0.37 -4.48
CA TYR A 247 -22.38 -0.82 -3.38
C TYR A 247 -23.05 0.35 -2.64
N VAL A 248 -22.28 1.38 -2.26
CA VAL A 248 -22.82 2.56 -1.57
C VAL A 248 -23.83 3.30 -2.45
N HIS A 249 -23.54 3.48 -3.73
CA HIS A 249 -24.46 4.11 -4.68
C HIS A 249 -25.79 3.35 -4.78
N TRP A 250 -25.73 2.03 -4.93
CA TRP A 250 -26.90 1.16 -5.00
C TRP A 250 -27.76 1.21 -3.73
N VAL A 251 -27.14 1.19 -2.55
CA VAL A 251 -27.85 1.31 -1.27
C VAL A 251 -28.58 2.67 -1.17
N GLN A 252 -27.95 3.75 -1.63
CA GLN A 252 -28.53 5.09 -1.58
C GLN A 252 -29.72 5.24 -2.54
N GLU A 253 -29.65 4.69 -3.75
CA GLU A 253 -30.78 4.69 -4.69
C GLU A 253 -31.98 3.93 -4.14
N ARG A 254 -31.75 2.79 -3.48
CA ARG A 254 -32.82 2.02 -2.82
C ARG A 254 -33.48 2.80 -1.68
N ARG A 255 -32.69 3.48 -0.83
CA ARG A 255 -33.23 4.30 0.26
C ARG A 255 -34.07 5.47 -0.25
N LYS A 256 -33.66 6.13 -1.34
CA LYS A 256 -34.44 7.21 -1.97
C LYS A 256 -35.77 6.70 -2.54
N THR A 257 -35.79 5.49 -3.07
CA THR A 257 -37.01 4.88 -3.63
C THR A 257 -38.02 4.56 -2.53
N ILE A 258 -37.58 3.95 -1.42
CA ILE A 258 -38.44 3.63 -0.26
C ILE A 258 -39.00 4.91 0.39
N SER A 259 -38.19 5.97 0.51
CA SER A 259 -38.67 7.25 1.06
C SER A 259 -39.71 7.96 0.18
N LYS A 260 -39.76 7.66 -1.13
CA LYS A 260 -40.77 8.19 -2.04
C LYS A 260 -42.07 7.37 -2.04
N GLU A 261 -42.02 6.08 -1.69
CA GLU A 261 -43.22 5.26 -1.51
C GLU A 261 -43.95 5.53 -0.19
N ASN A 262 -43.23 6.01 0.83
CA ASN A 262 -43.78 6.31 2.15
C ASN A 262 -44.28 7.76 2.34
N ASN A 263 -44.19 8.60 1.30
CA ASN A 263 -44.65 10.00 1.28
C ASN A 263 -45.73 10.17 0.22
#